data_AF-A0AAU4YFC7-F1
#
_entry.id   AF-A0AAU4YFC7-F1
#
_cell.length_a   1.000
_cell.length_b   1.000
_cell.length_c   1.000
_cell.angle_alpha   90.00
_cell.angle_beta   90.00
_cell.angle_gamma   90.00
#
_symmetry.space_group_name_H-M   'P 1'
#
loop_
_entity.id
_entity.type
_entity.pdbx_description
1 polymer ?
#
loop_
_entity_poly.entity_id
_entity_poly.type
_entity_poly.pdbx_seq_one_letter_code
_entity_poly.pdbx_strand_id
1 'polypeptide(L)'
;MRITHLRRFGLSAVLAFALACFGMAQPAGADTPDLSFTVDQPVATPGSTVSLTMTLTNNQATDVWFVYQSVQPTWMTTQRKDLKYSFVSCTAQGAACTGTGTTGLGVDYEIPLAPGTSRTVTLTYQIAADSGCNGTIAFYSYLYYEYNNGQSTKDGIHNTPETRVACAPTTPAAS
;
A
#
# COMPACT_ATOMS: atom_id res chain seq x y z
N MET A 1 24.30 34.44 62.12
CA MET A 1 24.89 34.75 60.79
C MET A 1 24.04 34.03 59.73
N ARG A 2 23.43 34.76 58.78
CA ARG A 2 22.45 34.23 57.81
C ARG A 2 23.20 33.76 56.56
N ILE A 3 23.05 32.48 56.17
CA ILE A 3 23.71 31.90 54.99
C ILE A 3 22.84 32.14 53.76
N THR A 4 23.30 32.97 52.82
CA THR A 4 22.56 33.35 51.59
C THR A 4 23.39 33.09 50.33
N HIS A 5 23.77 31.85 50.02
CA HIS A 5 24.47 31.54 48.75
C HIS A 5 24.14 30.16 48.15
N LEU A 6 22.86 29.76 48.07
CA LEU A 6 22.48 28.49 47.41
C LEU A 6 21.34 28.64 46.38
N ARG A 7 21.11 29.84 45.84
CA ARG A 7 19.96 30.12 44.96
C ARG A 7 20.28 30.39 43.49
N ARG A 8 21.55 30.36 43.06
CA ARG A 8 21.97 30.79 41.71
C ARG A 8 22.46 29.71 40.75
N PHE A 9 22.63 28.46 41.18
CA PHE A 9 23.12 27.38 40.30
C PHE A 9 22.03 26.50 39.66
N GLY A 10 20.77 26.65 40.07
CA GLY A 10 19.68 25.79 39.57
C GLY A 10 19.25 26.11 38.13
N LEU A 11 19.28 27.38 37.72
CA LEU A 11 18.74 27.79 36.42
C LEU A 11 19.61 27.33 35.24
N SER A 12 20.94 27.40 35.40
CA SER A 12 21.90 27.04 34.33
C SER A 12 21.90 25.53 34.06
N ALA A 13 21.73 24.72 35.10
CA ALA A 13 21.66 23.27 34.97
C ALA A 13 20.39 22.81 34.24
N VAL A 14 19.25 23.45 34.51
CA VAL A 14 17.99 23.15 33.82
C VAL A 14 18.05 23.54 32.34
N LEU A 15 18.68 24.68 32.01
CA LEU A 15 18.83 25.11 30.61
C LEU A 15 19.76 24.18 29.82
N ALA A 16 20.88 23.75 30.42
CA ALA A 16 21.81 22.81 29.80
C ALA A 16 21.18 21.42 29.60
N PHE A 17 20.36 20.96 30.55
CA PHE A 17 19.65 19.70 30.42
C PHE A 17 18.57 19.75 29.33
N ALA A 18 17.84 20.87 29.21
CA ALA A 18 16.87 21.07 28.13
C ALA A 18 17.55 21.06 26.75
N LEU A 19 18.67 21.78 26.58
CA LEU A 19 19.43 21.81 25.33
C LEU A 19 20.00 20.45 24.93
N ALA A 20 20.44 19.63 25.90
CA ALA A 20 20.89 18.27 25.66
C ALA A 20 19.73 17.33 25.20
N CYS A 21 18.53 17.50 25.76
CA CYS A 21 17.35 16.72 25.35
C CYS A 21 16.85 17.07 23.95
N PHE A 22 16.97 18.32 23.51
CA PHE A 22 16.54 18.74 22.15
C PHE A 22 17.57 18.44 21.06
N GLY A 23 18.85 18.24 21.41
CA GLY A 23 19.93 17.95 20.44
C GLY A 23 19.99 16.51 19.94
N MET A 24 19.23 15.59 20.52
CA MET A 24 19.19 14.16 20.15
C MET A 24 17.86 13.72 19.52
N ALA A 25 17.01 14.65 19.10
CA ALA A 25 15.86 14.30 18.29
C ALA A 25 16.37 13.83 16.92
N GLN A 26 16.59 12.53 16.76
CA GLN A 26 16.78 11.92 15.45
C GLN A 26 15.56 12.31 14.60
N PRO A 27 15.75 12.78 13.35
CA PRO A 27 14.61 12.96 12.46
C PRO A 27 13.87 11.62 12.40
N ALA A 28 12.57 11.65 12.65
CA ALA A 28 11.73 10.48 12.49
C ALA A 28 11.84 10.04 11.02
N GLY A 29 12.66 9.02 10.75
CA GLY A 29 12.66 8.35 9.47
C GLY A 29 11.30 7.69 9.33
N ALA A 30 10.53 8.09 8.33
CA ALA A 30 9.33 7.35 7.98
C ALA A 30 9.77 5.91 7.66
N ASP A 31 9.21 4.94 8.36
CA ASP A 31 9.41 3.53 8.02
C ASP A 31 9.07 3.34 6.54
N THR A 32 10.01 2.75 5.79
CA THR A 32 9.73 2.40 4.40
C THR A 32 8.64 1.33 4.42
N PRO A 33 7.49 1.53 3.75
CA PRO A 33 6.43 0.52 3.78
C PRO A 33 6.92 -0.74 3.07
N ASP A 34 6.61 -1.91 3.64
CA ASP A 34 6.94 -3.18 2.99
C ASP A 34 6.14 -3.38 1.71
N LEU A 35 4.93 -2.81 1.64
CA LEU A 35 4.07 -2.89 0.46
C LEU A 35 3.57 -1.50 0.06
N SER A 36 3.80 -1.15 -1.20
CA SER A 36 3.38 0.13 -1.79
C SER A 36 2.57 -0.10 -3.06
N PHE A 37 1.75 0.88 -3.43
CA PHE A 37 0.78 0.78 -4.52
C PHE A 37 0.76 2.04 -5.37
N THR A 38 0.57 1.86 -6.68
CA THR A 38 0.26 2.93 -7.63
C THR A 38 -0.83 2.48 -8.58
N VAL A 39 -1.67 3.42 -9.01
CA VAL A 39 -2.66 3.21 -10.07
C VAL A 39 -2.31 4.11 -11.26
N ASP A 40 -2.39 3.58 -12.47
CA ASP A 40 -2.13 4.34 -13.70
C ASP A 40 -3.24 5.37 -13.99
N GLN A 41 -4.48 5.03 -13.68
CA GLN A 41 -5.66 5.84 -13.93
C GLN A 41 -6.54 5.95 -12.66
N PRO A 42 -6.40 7.02 -11.86
CA PRO A 42 -7.26 7.23 -10.69
C PRO A 42 -8.72 7.58 -11.07
N VAL A 43 -8.98 7.89 -12.34
CA VAL A 43 -10.31 8.09 -12.91
C VAL A 43 -10.41 7.31 -14.21
N ALA A 44 -11.47 6.53 -14.38
CA ALA A 44 -11.72 5.70 -15.56
C ALA A 44 -13.19 5.72 -15.95
N THR A 45 -13.55 5.29 -17.17
CA THR A 45 -14.94 5.14 -17.63
C THR A 45 -15.29 3.66 -17.84
N PRO A 46 -16.58 3.28 -17.84
CA PRO A 46 -16.99 1.94 -18.28
C PRO A 46 -16.33 1.55 -19.62
N GLY A 47 -15.82 0.32 -19.71
CA GLY A 47 -15.06 -0.17 -20.86
C GLY A 47 -13.55 0.04 -20.78
N SER A 48 -13.02 0.75 -19.77
CA SER A 48 -11.58 0.94 -19.59
C SER A 48 -10.90 -0.20 -18.84
N THR A 49 -9.61 -0.38 -19.08
CA THR A 49 -8.70 -1.15 -18.21
C THR A 49 -7.96 -0.20 -17.27
N VAL A 50 -7.65 -0.69 -16.07
CA VAL A 50 -6.87 0.05 -15.06
C VAL A 50 -5.78 -0.87 -14.52
N SER A 51 -4.56 -0.35 -14.41
CA SER A 51 -3.40 -1.06 -13.90
C SER A 51 -3.07 -0.63 -12.47
N LEU A 52 -3.15 -1.59 -11.54
CA LEU A 52 -2.68 -1.45 -10.17
C LEU A 52 -1.31 -2.12 -10.06
N THR A 53 -0.28 -1.32 -9.77
CA THR A 53 1.08 -1.81 -9.53
C THR A 53 1.34 -1.87 -8.03
N MET A 54 1.82 -3.02 -7.57
CA MET A 54 2.19 -3.29 -6.18
C MET A 54 3.69 -3.53 -6.12
N THR A 55 4.37 -2.99 -5.11
CA THR A 55 5.79 -3.25 -4.89
C THR A 55 6.01 -3.70 -3.46
N LEU A 56 6.41 -4.97 -3.31
CA LEU A 56 6.86 -5.56 -2.06
C LEU A 56 8.37 -5.32 -1.92
N THR A 57 8.80 -4.74 -0.81
CA THR A 57 10.21 -4.53 -0.47
C THR A 57 10.55 -5.31 0.79
N ASN A 58 11.60 -6.12 0.74
CA ASN A 58 12.10 -6.76 1.96
C ASN A 58 12.94 -5.75 2.77
N ASN A 59 12.30 -5.08 3.73
CA ASN A 59 12.98 -4.18 4.67
C ASN A 59 13.60 -4.90 5.87
N GLN A 60 13.60 -6.23 5.89
CA GLN A 60 14.18 -7.02 6.97
C GLN A 60 15.68 -7.23 6.77
N ALA A 61 16.38 -7.58 7.86
CA ALA A 61 17.81 -7.89 7.82
C ALA A 61 18.12 -9.28 7.25
N THR A 62 17.11 -10.12 6.99
CA THR A 62 17.25 -11.49 6.48
C THR A 62 16.31 -11.73 5.30
N ASP A 63 16.59 -12.79 4.55
CA ASP A 63 15.76 -13.19 3.42
C ASP A 63 14.31 -13.46 3.85
N VAL A 64 13.38 -13.02 3.02
CA VAL A 64 11.99 -13.47 3.03
C VAL A 64 11.92 -14.74 2.19
N TRP A 65 11.33 -15.79 2.74
CA TRP A 65 11.37 -17.13 2.13
C TRP A 65 9.96 -17.73 1.96
N PHE A 66 8.93 -17.04 2.48
CA PHE A 66 7.53 -17.28 2.17
C PHE A 66 6.76 -15.97 2.11
N VAL A 67 5.86 -15.84 1.15
CA VAL A 67 4.92 -14.72 1.03
C VAL A 67 3.54 -15.26 0.69
N TYR A 68 2.54 -14.83 1.44
CA TYR A 68 1.14 -14.93 1.08
C TYR A 68 0.58 -13.53 0.89
N GLN A 69 0.12 -13.22 -0.32
CA GLN A 69 -0.57 -11.96 -0.58
C GLN A 69 -1.85 -12.20 -1.36
N SER A 70 -2.92 -11.56 -0.91
CA SER A 70 -4.19 -11.52 -1.64
C SER A 70 -4.63 -10.10 -1.89
N VAL A 71 -5.43 -9.89 -2.94
CA VAL A 71 -6.07 -8.62 -3.28
C VAL A 71 -7.56 -8.86 -3.39
N GLN A 72 -8.34 -8.06 -2.67
CA GLN A 72 -9.79 -8.20 -2.55
C GLN A 72 -10.47 -6.84 -2.61
N PRO A 73 -11.73 -6.77 -3.08
CA PRO A 73 -12.46 -5.51 -3.08
C PRO A 73 -12.78 -5.08 -1.65
N THR A 74 -12.74 -3.77 -1.41
CA THR A 74 -13.22 -3.24 -0.12
C THR A 74 -14.72 -3.47 0.04
N TRP A 75 -15.20 -3.45 1.29
CA TRP A 75 -16.63 -3.57 1.57
C TRP A 75 -17.45 -2.53 0.80
N MET A 76 -17.02 -1.26 0.78
CA MET A 76 -17.69 -0.18 0.04
C MET A 76 -17.83 -0.49 -1.45
N THR A 77 -16.79 -1.06 -2.08
CA THR A 77 -16.84 -1.50 -3.48
C THR A 77 -17.86 -2.64 -3.65
N THR A 78 -17.90 -3.61 -2.73
CA THR A 78 -18.87 -4.71 -2.80
C THR A 78 -20.32 -4.27 -2.64
N GLN A 79 -20.57 -3.11 -2.02
CA GLN A 79 -21.92 -2.54 -1.88
C GLN A 79 -22.42 -1.90 -3.19
N ARG A 80 -21.53 -1.52 -4.11
CA ARG A 80 -21.85 -0.95 -5.42
C ARG A 80 -22.11 -2.05 -6.46
N LYS A 81 -23.29 -2.68 -6.37
CA LYS A 81 -23.70 -3.78 -7.27
C LYS A 81 -23.82 -3.38 -8.75
N ASP A 82 -23.91 -2.08 -9.02
CA ASP A 82 -23.89 -1.52 -10.37
C ASP A 82 -22.48 -1.48 -10.98
N LEU A 83 -21.42 -1.45 -10.16
CA LEU A 83 -20.04 -1.46 -10.65
C LEU A 83 -19.61 -2.88 -11.01
N LYS A 84 -19.34 -3.11 -12.29
CA LYS A 84 -18.94 -4.40 -12.84
C LYS A 84 -17.49 -4.35 -13.25
N TYR A 85 -16.66 -5.21 -12.65
CA TYR A 85 -15.25 -5.31 -12.98
C TYR A 85 -14.73 -6.73 -12.72
N SER A 86 -13.61 -7.05 -13.34
CA SER A 86 -12.86 -8.29 -13.08
C SER A 86 -11.38 -8.09 -13.35
N PHE A 87 -10.54 -8.82 -12.64
CA PHE A 87 -9.12 -8.89 -12.96
C PHE A 87 -8.91 -9.66 -14.27
N VAL A 88 -8.23 -9.03 -15.23
CA VAL A 88 -8.00 -9.61 -16.57
C VAL A 88 -6.57 -10.09 -16.77
N SER A 89 -5.61 -9.54 -16.04
CA SER A 89 -4.23 -10.03 -16.01
C SER A 89 -3.57 -9.72 -14.68
N CYS A 90 -2.58 -10.55 -14.33
CA CYS A 90 -1.66 -10.29 -13.24
C CYS A 90 -0.30 -10.85 -13.63
N THR A 91 0.74 -10.03 -13.49
CA THR A 91 2.12 -10.42 -13.81
C THR A 91 3.03 -10.04 -12.65
N ALA A 92 3.66 -11.06 -12.05
CA ALA A 92 4.68 -10.93 -11.03
C ALA A 92 6.01 -11.38 -11.64
N GLN A 93 6.84 -10.41 -12.08
CA GLN A 93 8.15 -10.66 -12.71
C GLN A 93 8.21 -11.82 -13.72
N GLY A 94 7.19 -11.92 -14.58
CA GLY A 94 7.11 -12.95 -15.62
C GLY A 94 6.33 -14.20 -15.24
N ALA A 95 5.92 -14.36 -13.98
CA ALA A 95 4.95 -15.38 -13.55
C ALA A 95 3.52 -14.82 -13.55
N ALA A 96 2.55 -15.70 -13.84
CA ALA A 96 1.13 -15.38 -13.74
C ALA A 96 0.64 -15.60 -12.31
N CYS A 97 -0.28 -14.74 -11.86
CA CYS A 97 -0.91 -14.86 -10.55
C CYS A 97 -2.21 -15.68 -10.61
N THR A 98 -2.71 -16.12 -9.47
CA THR A 98 -3.95 -16.92 -9.38
C THR A 98 -5.21 -16.05 -9.24
N GLY A 99 -6.31 -16.45 -9.89
CA GLY A 99 -7.64 -15.82 -9.73
C GLY A 99 -8.06 -14.84 -10.84
N THR A 100 -7.32 -14.77 -11.95
CA THR A 100 -7.73 -13.99 -13.14
C THR A 100 -9.11 -14.42 -13.62
N GLY A 101 -9.95 -13.46 -14.00
CA GLY A 101 -11.36 -13.67 -14.33
C GLY A 101 -12.31 -13.49 -13.15
N THR A 102 -11.80 -13.26 -11.93
CA THR A 102 -12.59 -13.02 -10.73
C THR A 102 -12.37 -11.59 -10.19
N THR A 103 -12.99 -11.26 -9.06
CA THR A 103 -12.82 -9.98 -8.36
C THR A 103 -11.77 -10.03 -7.26
N GLY A 104 -11.10 -11.18 -7.06
CA GLY A 104 -10.00 -11.35 -6.12
C GLY A 104 -8.80 -12.02 -6.77
N LEU A 105 -7.60 -11.80 -6.23
CA LEU A 105 -6.37 -12.40 -6.75
C LEU A 105 -5.49 -12.87 -5.60
N GLY A 106 -4.80 -13.99 -5.81
CA GLY A 106 -3.60 -14.37 -5.06
C GLY A 106 -2.36 -13.98 -5.86
N VAL A 107 -1.30 -13.56 -5.19
CA VAL A 107 -0.05 -13.13 -5.83
C VAL A 107 1.04 -14.17 -5.62
N ASP A 108 1.68 -14.58 -6.70
CA ASP A 108 2.76 -15.57 -6.69
C ASP A 108 4.10 -14.85 -6.81
N TYR A 109 4.87 -14.83 -5.71
CA TYR A 109 6.21 -14.25 -5.70
C TYR A 109 7.27 -15.32 -5.99
N GLU A 110 8.36 -14.89 -6.61
CA GLU A 110 9.60 -15.67 -6.61
C GLU A 110 10.36 -15.39 -5.31
N ILE A 111 10.53 -16.43 -4.50
CA ILE A 111 11.27 -16.44 -3.24
C ILE A 111 12.52 -17.34 -3.35
N PRO A 112 13.60 -17.07 -2.60
CA PRO A 112 13.71 -16.04 -1.56
C PRO A 112 13.83 -14.61 -2.11
N LEU A 113 13.43 -13.64 -1.29
CA LEU A 113 13.60 -12.21 -1.53
C LEU A 113 14.64 -11.66 -0.55
N ALA A 114 15.82 -11.30 -1.05
CA ALA A 114 16.94 -10.83 -0.25
C ALA A 114 16.69 -9.45 0.40
N PRO A 115 17.36 -9.11 1.52
CA PRO A 115 17.29 -7.80 2.16
C PRO A 115 17.49 -6.64 1.18
N GLY A 116 16.64 -5.62 1.29
CA GLY A 116 16.67 -4.41 0.46
C GLY A 116 16.20 -4.61 -0.99
N THR A 117 15.82 -5.83 -1.40
CA THR A 117 15.31 -6.09 -2.74
C THR A 117 13.81 -5.89 -2.80
N SER A 118 13.34 -5.37 -3.94
CA SER A 118 11.90 -5.21 -4.22
C SER A 118 11.43 -6.13 -5.35
N ARG A 119 10.17 -6.56 -5.27
CA ARG A 119 9.46 -7.26 -6.35
C ARG A 119 8.20 -6.48 -6.67
N THR A 120 7.96 -6.28 -7.96
CA THR A 120 6.82 -5.53 -8.48
C THR A 120 5.84 -6.49 -9.16
N VAL A 121 4.57 -6.28 -8.90
CA VAL A 121 3.45 -7.02 -9.48
C VAL A 121 2.49 -6.02 -10.10
N THR A 122 2.13 -6.25 -11.36
CA THR A 122 1.13 -5.43 -12.05
C THR A 122 -0.13 -6.25 -12.25
N LEU A 123 -1.22 -5.74 -11.68
CA LEU A 123 -2.58 -6.24 -11.82
C LEU A 123 -3.31 -5.35 -12.81
N THR A 124 -4.06 -5.94 -13.73
CA THR A 124 -4.97 -5.18 -14.58
C THR A 124 -6.38 -5.67 -14.32
N TYR A 125 -7.29 -4.74 -14.05
CA TYR A 125 -8.72 -5.04 -14.00
C TYR A 125 -9.46 -4.25 -15.09
N GLN A 126 -10.49 -4.89 -15.64
CA GLN A 126 -11.37 -4.31 -16.64
C GLN A 126 -12.63 -3.82 -15.94
N ILE A 127 -13.04 -2.59 -16.22
CA ILE A 127 -14.38 -2.11 -15.89
C ILE A 127 -15.28 -2.48 -17.05
N ALA A 128 -16.32 -3.26 -16.82
CA ALA A 128 -17.20 -3.71 -17.90
C ALA A 128 -17.85 -2.52 -18.62
N ALA A 129 -18.10 -2.65 -19.92
CA ALA A 129 -18.71 -1.58 -20.72
C ALA A 129 -20.12 -1.20 -20.24
N ASP A 130 -20.84 -2.15 -19.64
CA ASP A 130 -22.17 -1.98 -19.06
C ASP A 130 -22.15 -1.74 -17.52
N SER A 131 -20.97 -1.42 -16.97
CA SER A 131 -20.84 -1.01 -15.57
C SER A 131 -21.56 0.32 -15.33
N GLY A 132 -22.12 0.48 -14.13
CA GLY A 132 -22.52 1.77 -13.60
C GLY A 132 -21.35 2.74 -13.50
N CYS A 133 -21.67 4.01 -13.28
CA CYS A 133 -20.71 5.10 -13.11
C CYS A 133 -21.02 5.93 -11.86
N ASN A 134 -20.25 6.98 -11.60
CA ASN A 134 -20.30 7.77 -10.36
C ASN A 134 -20.10 6.92 -9.10
N GLY A 135 -19.17 5.97 -9.18
CA GLY A 135 -18.77 5.13 -8.06
C GLY A 135 -17.28 4.94 -8.01
N THR A 136 -16.81 4.33 -6.93
CA THR A 136 -15.40 4.09 -6.71
C THR A 136 -15.16 2.59 -6.62
N ILE A 137 -14.15 2.12 -7.35
CA ILE A 137 -13.59 0.79 -7.20
C ILE A 137 -12.33 0.94 -6.36
N ALA A 138 -12.29 0.22 -5.23
CA ALA A 138 -11.17 0.21 -4.32
C ALA A 138 -10.92 -1.22 -3.83
N PHE A 139 -9.65 -1.54 -3.62
CA PHE A 139 -9.21 -2.82 -3.11
C PHE A 139 -8.44 -2.64 -1.81
N TYR A 140 -8.25 -3.75 -1.10
CA TYR A 140 -7.22 -3.89 -0.11
C TYR A 140 -6.40 -5.12 -0.43
N SER A 141 -5.17 -5.15 0.05
CA SER A 141 -4.30 -6.30 0.01
C SER A 141 -3.99 -6.76 1.42
N TYR A 142 -4.17 -8.05 1.68
CA TYR A 142 -3.58 -8.68 2.86
C TYR A 142 -2.21 -9.22 2.47
N LEU A 143 -1.17 -8.84 3.20
CA LEU A 143 0.19 -9.35 3.08
C LEU A 143 0.54 -10.10 4.36
N TYR A 144 1.09 -11.29 4.21
CA TYR A 144 1.80 -12.03 5.24
C TYR A 144 3.11 -12.52 4.63
N TYR A 145 4.21 -12.41 5.36
CA TYR A 145 5.47 -13.01 4.94
C TYR A 145 6.28 -13.52 6.12
N GLU A 146 7.13 -14.50 5.84
CA GLU A 146 8.03 -15.09 6.81
C GLU A 146 9.48 -14.78 6.43
N TYR A 147 10.28 -14.43 7.44
CA TYR A 147 11.70 -14.09 7.31
C TYR A 147 12.50 -14.77 8.43
N ASN A 148 13.82 -14.58 8.45
CA ASN A 148 14.70 -15.19 9.44
C ASN A 148 14.52 -16.72 9.52
N ASN A 149 14.48 -17.37 8.35
CA ASN A 149 14.27 -18.82 8.22
C ASN A 149 13.03 -19.35 8.98
N GLY A 150 12.02 -18.50 9.13
CA GLY A 150 10.69 -18.80 9.66
C GLY A 150 10.48 -18.67 11.13
N GLN A 151 11.44 -18.07 11.78
CA GLN A 151 11.31 -17.72 13.17
C GLN A 151 10.60 -16.39 13.36
N SER A 152 10.33 -15.65 12.29
CA SER A 152 9.73 -14.32 12.36
C SER A 152 8.79 -14.08 11.19
N THR A 153 7.72 -13.36 11.47
CA THR A 153 6.64 -13.08 10.52
C THR A 153 6.25 -11.60 10.60
N LYS A 154 5.63 -11.11 9.53
CA LYS A 154 4.96 -9.81 9.53
C LYS A 154 3.74 -9.89 8.64
N ASP A 155 2.68 -9.23 9.05
CA ASP A 155 1.44 -9.18 8.28
C ASP A 155 0.71 -7.85 8.42
N GLY A 156 -0.23 -7.60 7.51
CA GLY A 156 -1.00 -6.38 7.50
C GLY A 156 -2.01 -6.29 6.36
N ILE A 157 -2.98 -5.38 6.55
CA ILE A 157 -3.93 -4.97 5.52
C ILE A 157 -3.49 -3.62 4.98
N HIS A 158 -3.38 -3.52 3.66
CA HIS A 158 -2.97 -2.32 2.96
C HIS A 158 -4.03 -1.91 1.93
N ASN A 159 -4.57 -0.70 2.05
CA ASN A 159 -5.53 -0.18 1.08
C ASN A 159 -4.83 0.25 -0.21
N THR A 160 -5.43 -0.05 -1.34
CA THR A 160 -4.95 0.42 -2.64
C THR A 160 -5.45 1.85 -2.88
N PRO A 161 -4.81 2.61 -3.80
CA PRO A 161 -5.42 3.79 -4.38
C PRO A 161 -6.80 3.44 -4.94
N GLU A 162 -7.72 4.37 -4.79
CA GLU A 162 -9.08 4.27 -5.31
C GLU A 162 -9.11 4.64 -6.80
N THR A 163 -10.05 4.06 -7.54
CA THR A 163 -10.36 4.46 -8.92
C THR A 163 -11.79 4.92 -9.04
N ARG A 164 -11.97 6.18 -9.42
CA ARG A 164 -13.29 6.76 -9.68
C ARG A 164 -13.79 6.34 -11.07
N VAL A 165 -14.93 5.68 -11.12
CA VAL A 165 -15.64 5.40 -12.37
C VAL A 165 -16.49 6.61 -12.74
N ALA A 166 -16.04 7.41 -13.69
CA ALA A 166 -16.77 8.54 -14.25
C ALA A 166 -17.75 8.06 -15.33
N CYS A 167 -18.86 8.78 -15.49
CA CYS A 167 -19.76 8.52 -16.61
C CYS A 167 -19.11 9.00 -17.90
N ALA A 168 -19.35 8.30 -19.01
CA ALA A 168 -18.92 8.78 -20.32
C ALA A 168 -19.51 10.17 -20.58
N PRO A 169 -18.75 11.10 -21.17
CA PRO A 169 -19.30 12.39 -21.58
C PRO A 169 -20.44 12.12 -22.58
N THR A 170 -21.61 12.71 -22.35
CA THR A 170 -22.69 12.71 -23.32
C THR A 170 -22.18 13.40 -24.58
N THR A 171 -21.97 12.65 -25.65
CA THR A 171 -21.69 13.24 -26.96
C THR A 171 -22.92 14.07 -27.35
N PRO A 172 -22.81 15.39 -27.55
CA PRO A 172 -23.94 16.18 -28.04
C PRO A 172 -24.38 15.58 -29.38
N ALA A 173 -25.66 15.30 -29.54
CA ALA A 173 -26.19 14.90 -30.84
C ALA A 173 -25.83 15.98 -31.85
N ALA A 174 -25.09 15.60 -32.90
CA ALA A 174 -24.84 16.48 -34.02
C ALA A 174 -26.20 16.94 -34.55
N SER A 175 -26.43 18.26 -34.51
CA SER A 175 -27.64 18.93 -34.98
C SER A 175 -27.64 19.00 -36.50
#